data_AF-A0A2V4E609-F1
#
_entry.id   AF-A0A2V4E609-F1
#
_cell.length_a   1.000
_cell.length_b   1.000
_cell.length_c   1.000
_cell.angle_alpha   90.00
_cell.angle_beta   90.00
_cell.angle_gamma   90.00
#
_symmetry.space_group_name_H-M   'P 1'
#
loop_
_entity.id
_entity.type
_entity.pdbx_description
1 polymer ?
#
loop_
_entity_poly.entity_id
_entity_poly.type
_entity_poly.pdbx_seq_one_letter_code
_entity_poly.pdbx_strand_id
1 'polypeptide(L)' 'MALTRVQINQKSDEKRGVKTKGFKLNINDIAMIKQTAIDLNMSEAKLVVEAIKFYKDNKKAS' A
#
# COMPACT_ATOMS: atom_id res chain seq x y z
N MET A 1 -16.53 17.48 -22.01
CA MET A 1 -15.15 17.47 -21.49
C MET A 1 -14.67 16.02 -21.47
N ALA A 2 -13.64 15.66 -22.24
CA ALA A 2 -13.06 14.33 -22.18
C ALA A 2 -12.38 14.14 -20.81
N LEU A 3 -12.63 13.00 -20.16
CA LEU A 3 -11.95 12.68 -18.90
C LEU A 3 -10.44 12.64 -19.14
N THR A 4 -9.67 13.19 -18.20
CA THR A 4 -8.21 13.11 -18.27
C THR A 4 -7.76 11.66 -18.13
N ARG A 5 -6.58 11.31 -18.68
CA ARG A 5 -5.99 9.96 -18.55
C ARG A 5 -5.94 9.47 -17.10
N VAL A 6 -5.69 10.38 -16.15
CA VAL A 6 -5.68 10.09 -14.71
C VAL A 6 -7.05 9.64 -14.21
N GLN A 7 -8.11 10.35 -14.62
CA GLN A 7 -9.50 10.01 -14.24
C GLN A 7 -9.97 8.71 -14.89
N ILE A 8 -9.51 8.41 -16.11
CA ILE A 8 -9.82 7.14 -16.79
C ILE A 8 -9.18 5.98 -16.04
N ASN A 9 -7.90 6.11 -15.67
CA ASN A 9 -7.18 5.06 -14.93
C ASN A 9 -7.78 4.86 -13.54
N GLN A 10 -8.09 5.94 -12.82
CA GLN A 10 -8.76 5.86 -11.52
C GLN A 10 -10.11 5.13 -11.59
N LYS A 11 -10.95 5.44 -12.58
CA LYS A 11 -12.22 4.72 -12.78
C LYS A 11 -12.02 3.24 -13.13
N SER A 12 -10.96 2.91 -13.87
CA SER A 12 -10.63 1.53 -14.23
C SER A 12 -10.14 0.75 -13.01
N ASP A 13 -9.26 1.34 -12.21
CA ASP A 13 -8.76 0.74 -10.97
C ASP A 13 -9.90 0.54 -9.96
N GLU A 14 -10.79 1.53 -9.81
CA GLU A 14 -11.97 1.43 -8.94
C GLU A 14 -12.92 0.32 -9.39
N LYS A 15 -13.12 0.12 -10.71
CA LYS A 15 -13.87 -1.03 -11.25
C LYS A 15 -13.21 -2.37 -10.95
N ARG A 16 -11.88 -2.41 -10.82
CA ARG A 16 -11.10 -3.59 -10.44
C ARG A 16 -10.96 -3.73 -8.92
N GLY A 17 -11.58 -2.84 -8.13
CA GLY A 17 -11.50 -2.84 -6.67
C GLY A 17 -10.15 -2.37 -6.11
N VAL A 18 -9.30 -1.76 -6.93
CA VAL A 18 -7.97 -1.26 -6.55
C VAL A 18 -8.01 0.27 -6.49
N LYS A 19 -7.41 0.86 -5.45
CA LYS A 19 -7.30 2.31 -5.32
C LYS A 19 -5.91 2.70 -4.86
N THR A 20 -5.33 3.71 -5.52
CA THR A 20 -4.04 4.27 -5.09
C THR A 20 -4.24 5.03 -3.78
N LYS A 21 -3.51 4.63 -2.74
CA LYS A 21 -3.47 5.32 -1.45
C LYS A 21 -2.04 5.76 -1.17
N GLY A 22 -1.80 7.07 -1.21
CA GLY A 22 -0.51 7.67 -0.90
C GLY A 22 -0.49 8.19 0.54
N PHE A 23 0.56 7.86 1.28
CA PHE A 23 0.84 8.45 2.59
C PHE A 23 2.16 9.22 2.51
N LYS A 24 2.27 10.29 3.30
CA LYS A 24 3.55 10.96 3.54
C LYS A 24 4.23 10.23 4.69
N LEU A 25 5.38 9.63 4.41
CA LEU A 25 6.21 8.89 5.37
C LEU A 25 7.59 9.55 5.46
N ASN A 26 8.32 9.30 6.55
CA ASN A 26 9.69 9.73 6.65
C ASN A 26 10.56 8.96 5.62
N ILE A 27 11.59 9.60 5.09
CA ILE A 27 12.49 9.00 4.09
C ILE A 27 13.14 7.73 4.66
N ASN A 28 13.50 7.75 5.95
CA ASN A 28 14.08 6.58 6.63
C ASN A 28 13.09 5.41 6.72
N ASP A 29 11.81 5.69 7.01
CA ASP A 29 10.78 4.66 7.08
C ASP A 29 10.51 4.06 5.69
N ILE A 30 10.52 4.88 4.64
CA ILE A 30 10.37 4.41 3.26
C ILE A 30 11.55 3.49 2.89
N ALA A 31 12.78 3.87 3.23
CA ALA A 31 13.95 3.04 3.00
C ALA A 31 13.85 1.70 3.75
N MET A 32 13.39 1.74 5.01
CA MET A 32 13.16 0.55 5.82
C MET A 32 12.11 -0.37 5.20
N ILE A 33 10.95 0.17 4.79
CA ILE A 33 9.87 -0.59 4.13
C ILE A 33 10.39 -1.24 2.85
N LYS A 34 11.12 -0.48 2.02
CA LYS A 34 11.65 -0.97 0.75
C LYS A 34 12.68 -2.08 0.93
N GLN A 35 13.61 -1.90 1.87
CA GLN A 35 14.61 -2.91 2.19
C GLN A 35 13.94 -4.18 2.70
N THR A 36 13.03 -4.05 3.67
CA THR A 36 12.28 -5.18 4.24
C THR A 36 11.45 -5.92 3.17
N ALA A 37 10.85 -5.20 2.22
CA ALA A 37 10.12 -5.77 1.11
C ALA A 37 11.03 -6.60 0.18
N ILE A 38 12.26 -6.14 -0.07
CA ILE A 38 13.28 -6.87 -0.84
C ILE A 38 13.70 -8.14 -0.09
N ASP A 39 14.04 -7.99 1.20
CA ASP A 39 14.50 -9.10 2.05
C ASP A 39 13.44 -10.20 2.17
N LEU A 40 12.16 -9.82 2.26
CA LEU A 40 11.03 -10.76 2.35
C LEU A 40 10.45 -11.16 0.99
N ASN A 41 11.08 -10.75 -0.12
CA ASN A 41 10.67 -11.04 -1.49
C ASN A 41 9.17 -10.75 -1.75
N MET A 42 8.69 -9.60 -1.30
CA MET A 42 7.29 -9.19 -1.42
C MET A 42 7.14 -7.75 -1.88
N SER A 43 5.99 -7.41 -2.46
CA SER A 43 5.69 -6.01 -2.79
C SER A 43 5.51 -5.18 -1.52
N GLU A 44 5.93 -3.92 -1.53
CA GLU A 44 5.76 -2.96 -0.42
C GLU A 44 4.29 -2.86 0.03
N ALA A 45 3.34 -2.88 -0.91
CA ALA A 45 1.92 -2.87 -0.59
C ALA A 45 1.48 -4.11 0.20
N LYS A 46 1.98 -5.30 -0.18
CA LYS A 46 1.69 -6.56 0.53
C LYS A 46 2.31 -6.53 1.94
N LEU A 47 3.56 -6.09 2.07
CA LEU A 47 4.24 -5.92 3.35
C LEU A 47 3.41 -5.05 4.31
N VAL A 48 2.95 -3.88 3.85
CA VAL A 48 2.15 -2.96 4.67
C VAL A 48 0.83 -3.61 5.10
N VAL A 49 0.15 -4.32 4.20
CA VAL A 49 -1.11 -5.01 4.53
C VAL A 49 -0.88 -6.13 5.55
N GLU A 50 0.18 -6.93 5.39
CA GLU A 50 0.51 -8.01 6.33
C GLU A 50 0.92 -7.46 7.69
N ALA A 51 1.71 -6.38 7.74
CA ALA A 51 2.07 -5.69 8.98
C ALA A 51 0.82 -5.18 9.72
N ILE A 52 -0.14 -4.58 9.02
CA ILE A 52 -1.39 -4.11 9.63
C ILE A 52 -2.24 -5.28 10.13
N LYS A 53 -2.32 -6.38 9.37
CA LYS A 53 -3.02 -7.61 9.81
C LYS A 53 -2.39 -8.17 11.08
N PHE A 54 -1.08 -8.30 11.10
CA PHE A 54 -0.32 -8.78 12.26
C PHE A 54 -0.53 -7.87 13.48
N TYR A 55 -0.45 -6.55 13.29
CA TYR A 55 -0.69 -5.58 14.37
C TYR A 55 -2.12 -5.68 14.92
N LYS A 56 -3.13 -5.82 14.05
CA LYS A 56 -4.52 -6.00 14.46
C LYS A 56 -4.73 -7.29 15.27
N ASP A 57 -4.09 -8.38 14.84
CA ASP A 57 -4.19 -9.68 15.50
C ASP A 57 -3.56 -9.64 16.89
N ASN A 58 -2.33 -9.13 16.98
CA ASN A 58 -1.61 -9.00 18.26
C ASN A 58 -2.25 -7.97 19.21
N LYS A 59 -2.84 -6.90 18.67
CA LYS A 59 -3.55 -5.89 19.50
C LYS A 59 -4.89 -6.41 20.04
N LYS A 60 -5.50 -7.41 19.41
CA LYS A 60 -6.71 -8.07 19.93
C LYS A 60 -6.39 -9.12 21.01
N ALA A 61 -5.15 -9.56 21.10
CA ALA A 61 -4.68 -10.49 22.12
C ALA A 61 -4.26 -9.80 23.43
N SER A 62 -4.39 -8.47 23.51
CA SER A 62 -4.03 -7.65 24.68
C SER A 62 -5.23 -6.96 25.30
#